data_AF-A0A2M7CPT2-F1
#
_entry.id   AF-A0A2M7CPT2-F1
#
_cell.length_a   1.000
_cell.length_b   1.000
_cell.length_c   1.000
_cell.angle_alpha   90.00
_cell.angle_beta   90.00
_cell.angle_gamma   90.00
#
_symmetry.space_group_name_H-M   'P 1'
#
loop_
_entity.id
_entity.type
_entity.pdbx_description
1 polymer ?
#
loop_
_entity_poly.entity_id
_entity_poly.type
_entity_poly.pdbx_seq_one_letter_code
_entity_poly.pdbx_strand_id
1 'polypeptide(L)'
;MKIVTDCAADMSAEELEQLGVTQAPLFIQFPEGEVNSADITADAFYDRLEAMRPQIPTTAMPSTGLFAELYRKVAQAGENILSIHISSGLSGTINAAREGGEQARPEADVNFW
;
A
#
# COMPACT_ATOMS: atom_id res chain seq x y z
N MET A 1 -17.39 6.83 -6.84
CA MET A 1 -16.33 7.00 -5.82
C MET A 1 -15.48 5.74 -5.82
N LYS A 2 -14.16 5.88 -5.86
CA LYS A 2 -13.19 4.78 -5.76
C LYS A 2 -12.57 4.73 -4.37
N ILE A 3 -12.19 3.54 -3.93
CA ILE A 3 -11.50 3.33 -2.66
C ILE A 3 -10.07 2.90 -2.96
N VAL A 4 -9.12 3.56 -2.30
CA VAL A 4 -7.72 3.14 -2.26
C VAL A 4 -7.40 2.74 -0.83
N THR A 5 -6.70 1.62 -0.67
CA THR A 5 -6.15 1.18 0.63
C THR A 5 -4.71 0.70 0.48
N ASP A 6 -4.12 0.10 1.52
CA ASP A 6 -2.80 -0.54 1.47
C ASP A 6 -2.86 -2.02 1.91
N CYS A 7 -1.76 -2.75 1.73
CA CYS A 7 -1.71 -4.18 2.04
C CYS A 7 -1.99 -4.52 3.51
N ALA A 8 -1.85 -3.60 4.47
CA ALA A 8 -2.19 -3.89 5.87
C ALA A 8 -3.70 -3.89 6.15
N ALA A 9 -4.53 -3.67 5.14
CA ALA A 9 -5.97 -3.94 5.22
C ALA A 9 -6.29 -5.45 5.20
N ASP A 10 -5.32 -6.32 4.86
CA ASP A 10 -5.45 -7.78 4.82
C ASP A 10 -6.66 -8.30 4.01
N MET A 11 -7.06 -7.54 2.98
CA MET A 11 -8.14 -7.92 2.08
C MET A 11 -7.69 -9.00 1.09
N SER A 12 -8.56 -9.97 0.85
CA SER A 12 -8.35 -10.97 -0.22
C SER A 12 -8.47 -10.35 -1.61
N ALA A 13 -7.87 -10.99 -2.61
CA ALA A 13 -8.02 -10.58 -4.01
C ALA A 13 -9.48 -10.58 -4.48
N GLU A 14 -10.30 -11.52 -3.98
CA GLU A 14 -11.73 -11.59 -4.26
C GLU A 14 -12.49 -10.38 -3.71
N GLU A 15 -12.22 -9.98 -2.46
CA GLU A 15 -12.84 -8.79 -1.86
C GLU A 15 -12.43 -7.51 -2.61
N LEU A 16 -11.14 -7.39 -2.97
CA LEU A 16 -10.63 -6.25 -3.74
C LEU A 16 -11.35 -6.13 -5.10
N GLU A 17 -11.51 -7.24 -5.81
CA GLU A 17 -12.21 -7.28 -7.10
C GLU A 17 -13.70 -6.98 -6.95
N GLN A 18 -14.40 -7.67 -6.05
CA GLN A 18 -15.85 -7.52 -5.85
C GLN A 18 -16.24 -6.11 -5.42
N LEU A 19 -15.41 -5.48 -4.58
CA LEU A 19 -15.65 -4.12 -4.07
C LEU A 19 -15.03 -3.02 -4.94
N GLY A 20 -14.21 -3.39 -5.94
CA GLY A 20 -13.50 -2.43 -6.79
C GLY A 20 -12.50 -1.56 -6.02
N VAL A 21 -11.86 -2.13 -4.99
CA VAL A 21 -10.87 -1.45 -4.14
C VAL A 21 -9.49 -1.58 -4.77
N THR A 22 -8.78 -0.47 -4.88
CA THR A 22 -7.38 -0.47 -5.33
C THR A 22 -6.46 -0.54 -4.11
N GLN A 23 -5.52 -1.48 -4.11
CA GLN A 23 -4.58 -1.65 -3.00
C GLN A 23 -3.19 -1.13 -3.38
N ALA A 24 -2.61 -0.29 -2.54
CA ALA A 24 -1.21 0.09 -2.58
C ALA A 24 -0.35 -0.99 -1.89
N PRO A 25 0.84 -1.31 -2.42
CA PRO A 25 1.71 -2.32 -1.81
C PRO A 25 2.17 -1.88 -0.43
N LEU A 26 2.64 -2.81 0.39
CA LEU A 26 3.61 -2.54 1.45
C LEU A 26 4.83 -3.42 1.19
N PHE A 27 5.97 -3.08 1.79
CA PHE A 27 7.21 -3.76 1.48
C PHE A 27 7.85 -4.34 2.74
N ILE A 28 8.50 -5.49 2.57
CA ILE A 28 9.31 -6.15 3.58
C ILE A 28 10.77 -6.06 3.12
N GLN A 29 11.61 -5.48 3.98
CA GLN A 29 13.04 -5.32 3.76
C GLN A 29 13.80 -6.50 4.36
N PHE A 30 14.40 -7.28 3.48
CA PHE A 30 15.35 -8.32 3.84
C PHE A 30 16.78 -7.88 3.48
N PRO A 31 17.83 -8.52 4.05
CA PRO A 31 19.21 -8.20 3.73
C PRO A 31 19.58 -8.29 2.24
N GLU A 32 18.87 -9.14 1.48
CA GLU A 32 19.12 -9.41 0.07
C GLU A 32 18.25 -8.53 -0.86
N GLY A 33 17.28 -7.81 -0.29
CA GLY A 33 16.44 -6.87 -1.03
C GLY A 33 15.03 -6.71 -0.47
N GLU A 34 14.29 -5.83 -1.14
CA GLU A 34 12.90 -5.54 -0.86
C GLU A 34 11.98 -6.57 -1.54
N VAL A 35 10.93 -6.99 -0.82
CA VAL A 35 9.85 -7.82 -1.36
C VAL A 35 8.52 -7.13 -1.10
N ASN A 36 7.65 -7.08 -2.10
CA ASN A 36 6.28 -6.62 -1.89
C ASN A 36 5.52 -7.64 -1.01
N SER A 37 4.83 -7.16 0.02
CA SER A 37 4.11 -8.02 0.97
C SER A 37 3.04 -8.87 0.31
N ALA A 38 2.46 -8.42 -0.81
CA ALA A 38 1.48 -9.19 -1.57
C ALA A 38 2.10 -10.37 -2.35
N ASP A 39 3.42 -10.35 -2.59
CA ASP A 39 4.12 -11.35 -3.40
C ASP A 39 4.72 -12.50 -2.56
N ILE A 40 4.53 -12.49 -1.23
CA ILE A 40 5.02 -13.51 -0.30
C ILE A 40 3.87 -14.05 0.56
N THR A 41 3.76 -15.38 0.65
CA THR A 41 2.77 -16.01 1.53
C THR A 41 3.22 -15.94 2.99
N ALA A 42 2.27 -16.02 3.92
CA ALA A 42 2.57 -16.06 5.35
C ALA A 42 3.54 -17.21 5.70
N ASP A 43 3.30 -18.42 5.19
CA ASP A 43 4.18 -19.57 5.43
C ASP A 43 5.61 -19.33 4.93
N ALA A 44 5.77 -18.83 3.70
CA ALA A 44 7.08 -18.53 3.14
C ALA A 44 7.80 -17.41 3.91
N PHE A 45 7.05 -16.41 4.40
CA PHE A 45 7.58 -15.38 5.28
C PHE A 45 8.08 -15.97 6.60
N TYR A 46 7.29 -16.83 7.25
CA TYR A 46 7.65 -17.42 8.54
C TYR A 46 8.82 -18.41 8.42
N ASP A 47 8.88 -19.20 7.36
CA ASP A 47 10.03 -20.08 7.07
C ASP A 47 11.33 -19.25 6.93
N ARG A 48 11.25 -18.13 6.20
CA ARG A 48 12.38 -17.20 6.02
C ARG A 48 12.75 -16.49 7.32
N LEU A 49 11.76 -16.09 8.12
CA LEU A 49 11.95 -15.44 9.41
C LEU A 49 12.66 -16.37 10.41
N GLU A 50 12.33 -17.66 10.41
CA GLU A 50 13.04 -18.66 11.23
C GLU A 50 14.49 -18.83 10.75
N ALA A 51 14.68 -18.94 9.44
CA ALA A 51 16.01 -19.14 8.83
C ALA A 51 16.98 -17.96 9.05
N MET A 52 16.47 -16.74 9.26
CA MET A 52 17.29 -15.53 9.39
C MET A 52 17.68 -15.18 10.82
N ARG A 53 17.29 -15.98 11.82
CA ARG A 53 17.65 -15.74 13.22
C ARG A 53 19.16 -15.57 13.42
N PRO A 54 19.60 -14.64 14.28
CA PRO A 54 18.79 -13.78 15.18
C PRO A 54 18.34 -12.46 14.53
N GLN A 55 18.56 -12.26 13.24
CA GLN A 55 18.12 -11.06 12.52
C GLN A 55 16.60 -11.12 12.31
N ILE A 56 16.00 -9.96 12.07
CA ILE A 56 14.59 -9.82 11.71
C ILE A 56 14.49 -8.83 10.54
N PRO A 57 13.50 -8.98 9.65
CA PRO A 57 13.28 -8.01 8.59
C PRO A 57 12.66 -6.74 9.17
N THR A 58 12.70 -5.66 8.39
CA THR A 58 11.91 -4.46 8.66
C THR A 58 10.85 -4.28 7.58
N THR A 59 9.93 -3.33 7.78
CA THR A 59 8.91 -2.99 6.80
C THR A 59 9.16 -1.61 6.21
N ALA A 60 8.75 -1.39 4.98
CA ALA A 60 8.77 -0.08 4.33
C ALA A 60 7.40 0.28 3.75
N MET A 61 7.08 1.57 3.85
CA MET A 61 5.89 2.16 3.26
C MET A 61 6.10 2.44 1.77
N PRO A 62 5.04 2.68 0.98
CA PRO A 62 5.17 3.10 -0.40
C PRO A 62 5.81 4.47 -0.52
N SER A 63 6.45 4.72 -1.65
CA SER A 63 6.91 6.05 -1.98
C SER A 63 5.73 6.98 -2.31
N THR A 64 5.94 8.27 -2.11
CA THR A 64 4.97 9.32 -2.50
C THR A 64 4.69 9.30 -4.01
N GLY A 65 5.72 9.04 -4.83
CA GLY A 65 5.58 8.89 -6.27
C GLY A 65 4.71 7.70 -6.68
N LEU A 66 4.82 6.56 -5.97
CA LEU A 66 3.96 5.41 -6.22
C LEU A 66 2.49 5.76 -5.96
N PHE A 67 2.19 6.42 -4.84
CA PHE A 67 0.84 6.91 -4.56
C PHE A 67 0.35 7.90 -5.62
N ALA A 68 1.17 8.86 -6.04
CA ALA A 68 0.80 9.81 -7.08
C ALA A 68 0.43 9.11 -8.40
N GLU A 69 1.21 8.13 -8.84
CA GLU A 69 0.91 7.33 -10.02
C GLU A 69 -0.37 6.49 -9.86
N LEU A 70 -0.57 5.90 -8.68
CA LEU A 70 -1.76 5.12 -8.36
C LEU A 70 -3.02 6.01 -8.43
N TYR A 71 -3.01 7.19 -7.81
CA TYR A 71 -4.14 8.11 -7.87
C TYR A 71 -4.42 8.61 -9.27
N ARG A 72 -3.39 8.97 -10.06
CA ARG A 72 -3.59 9.36 -11.46
C ARG A 72 -4.25 8.24 -12.27
N LYS A 73 -3.86 6.98 -12.05
CA LYS A 73 -4.48 5.82 -12.73
C LYS A 73 -5.93 5.63 -12.30
N VAL A 74 -6.21 5.67 -11.00
CA VAL A 74 -7.57 5.48 -10.48
C VAL A 74 -8.50 6.61 -10.92
N ALA A 75 -8.01 7.86 -10.96
CA ALA A 75 -8.78 9.04 -11.34
C ALA A 75 -9.18 9.07 -12.83
N GLN A 76 -8.56 8.26 -13.70
CA GLN A 76 -8.97 8.14 -15.11
C GLN A 76 -10.43 7.67 -15.26
N ALA A 77 -11.00 7.03 -14.23
CA ALA A 77 -12.42 6.69 -14.20
C ALA A 77 -13.36 7.91 -14.02
N GLY A 78 -12.82 9.11 -13.77
CA GLY A 78 -13.59 10.34 -13.55
C GLY A 78 -14.29 10.41 -12.18
N GLU A 79 -13.87 9.57 -11.24
CA GLU A 79 -14.48 9.45 -9.91
C GLU A 79 -13.55 9.94 -8.80
N ASN A 80 -14.11 10.56 -7.76
CA ASN A 80 -13.38 10.93 -6.54
C ASN A 80 -12.84 9.71 -5.80
N ILE A 81 -11.70 9.88 -5.13
CA ILE A 81 -10.99 8.84 -4.40
C ILE A 81 -11.13 9.04 -2.89
N LEU A 82 -11.49 7.98 -2.17
CA LEU A 82 -11.34 7.87 -0.72
C LEU A 82 -10.15 6.94 -0.41
N SER A 83 -9.10 7.48 0.19
CA SER A 83 -7.87 6.77 0.51
C SER A 83 -7.79 6.47 2.01
N ILE A 84 -7.79 5.19 2.37
CA ILE A 84 -7.91 4.67 3.74
C ILE A 84 -6.69 3.80 4.03
N HIS A 85 -5.91 4.15 5.05
CA HIS A 85 -4.61 3.50 5.28
C HIS A 85 -4.43 3.01 6.71
N ILE A 86 -3.45 2.13 6.89
CA ILE A 86 -2.97 1.72 8.21
C ILE A 86 -2.74 2.94 9.12
N SER A 87 -3.07 2.78 10.41
CA SER A 87 -2.99 3.84 11.42
C SER A 87 -1.67 4.60 11.36
N SER A 88 -1.74 5.93 11.45
CA SER A 88 -0.57 6.82 11.53
C SER A 88 0.30 6.57 12.77
N GLY A 89 -0.24 5.90 13.80
CA GLY A 89 0.53 5.47 14.97
C GLY A 89 1.42 4.24 14.71
N LEU A 90 1.16 3.50 13.63
CA LEU A 90 1.89 2.29 13.24
C LEU A 90 2.79 2.50 12.03
N SER A 91 2.42 3.40 11.11
CA SER A 91 3.15 3.59 9.85
C SER A 91 2.99 4.99 9.27
N GLY A 92 4.01 5.44 8.53
CA GLY A 92 3.98 6.69 7.76
C GLY A 92 3.18 6.62 6.45
N THR A 93 2.57 5.48 6.13
CA THR A 93 1.87 5.23 4.86
C THR A 93 0.83 6.31 4.53
N ILE A 94 0.02 6.74 5.51
CA ILE A 94 -0.96 7.81 5.27
C ILE A 94 -0.32 9.18 4.94
N ASN A 95 0.88 9.45 5.45
CA ASN A 95 1.59 10.69 5.10
C ASN A 95 2.13 10.61 3.67
N ALA A 96 2.70 9.46 3.28
CA ALA A 96 3.14 9.22 1.91
C ALA A 96 1.96 9.31 0.93
N ALA A 97 0.80 8.77 1.32
CA ALA A 97 -0.46 8.87 0.58
C ALA A 97 -0.89 10.34 0.40
N ARG A 98 -0.87 11.15 1.46
CA ARG A 98 -1.22 12.59 1.37
C ARG A 98 -0.29 13.35 0.44
N GLU A 99 1.02 13.17 0.58
CA GLU A 99 2.01 13.81 -0.29
C GLU A 99 1.86 13.37 -1.75
N GLY A 100 1.58 12.09 -2.00
CA GLY A 100 1.27 11.58 -3.34
C GLY A 100 -0.02 12.17 -3.92
N GLY A 101 -1.03 12.41 -3.08
CA GLY A 101 -2.26 13.10 -3.47
C GLY A 101 -2.00 14.53 -3.90
N GLU A 102 -1.19 15.29 -3.16
CA GLU A 102 -0.80 16.65 -3.56
C GLU A 102 -0.05 16.67 -4.91
N GLN A 103 0.80 15.67 -5.18
CA GLN A 103 1.49 15.53 -6.46
C GLN A 103 0.55 15.17 -7.64
N ALA A 104 -0.57 14.51 -7.36
CA ALA A 104 -1.57 14.10 -8.35
C ALA A 104 -2.79 15.05 -8.42
N ARG A 105 -2.81 16.12 -7.63
CA ARG A 105 -3.95 17.02 -7.46
C ARG A 105 -4.51 17.62 -8.76
N PRO A 106 -3.69 17.97 -9.79
CA PRO A 106 -4.24 18.43 -11.07
C PRO A 106 -5.13 17.39 -11.78
N GLU A 107 -4.93 16.10 -11.50
CA GLU A 107 -5.58 14.98 -12.18
C GLU A 107 -6.52 14.17 -11.29
N ALA A 108 -6.36 14.22 -9.96
CA ALA A 108 -7.07 13.40 -9.00
C ALA A 108 -7.59 14.20 -7.79
N ASP A 109 -8.87 14.02 -7.46
CA ASP A 109 -9.49 14.52 -6.24
C ASP A 109 -9.49 13.41 -5.17
N VAL A 110 -8.61 13.53 -4.17
CA VAL A 110 -8.34 12.49 -3.16
C VAL A 110 -8.67 13.01 -1.77
N ASN A 111 -9.53 12.25 -1.07
CA ASN A 111 -9.85 12.46 0.34
C ASN A 111 -9.19 11.36 1.18
N PHE A 112 -8.70 11.71 2.36
CA PHE A 112 -7.94 10.80 3.23
C PHE A 112 -8.68 10.56 4.54
N TRP A 113 -8.67 9.30 5.01
CA TRP A 113 -9.18 8.91 6.33
C TRP A 113 -8.07 8.29 7.17
#